data_AF-A0A6J8EL42-F1
#
_entry.id   AF-A0A6J8EL42-F1
#
_cell.length_a   1.000
_cell.length_b   1.000
_cell.length_c   1.000
_cell.angle_alpha   90.00
_cell.angle_beta   90.00
_cell.angle_gamma   90.00
#
_symmetry.space_group_name_H-M   'P 1'
#
loop_
_entity.id
_entity.type
_entity.pdbx_description
1 polymer ?
#
loop_
_entity_poly.entity_id
_entity_poly.type
_entity_poly.pdbx_seq_one_letter_code
_entity_poly.pdbx_strand_id
1 'polypeptide(L)'
;MSAVFLHVGQCGNQIGKAFWRKTSQDKAVHEGHTFIHPDGKQRSVHVDSEPKVVQKACKEMKTLYLEREEEEKLGISGEDHILEDTANQVRKEIEKCDMYSGCIMMHSLTGGTGSGLGSRLCEAMREEYPMNHLISCTVAPCLTGESPLQNYNALLTLSYLQRNTDCVVLTYNDDILGKLQRKMESVSFDAMNTSIASALGGVFLPTDTMTPKSGPSIGMEPWEMIRSVCPHPANKFVQVLHTAKSKLSLAGLQKKMSKTIRRHDSKGNVFGSIGNVVIARGDSTDTFYPQMIQGLEKKFRKSFNTVSWNPFPIDVWTAKTNSIGPNDTASITVASNSESIVEFHETVYEKSRVKFAAKAYIHWYNKYGVTNEDFEEAFDVVEDIIQNYKRLFARVNGLIDWAAAIAAAGMAASAVTSGASVLNGLLGGSGYSVACTVEVENWTKYPLIYPESYINGGIIQAPPVVVRPGQREQFNTATSTYGTASWLISSTGKRSVVMWSCPYSFDLNSNELGVGLTDKGVIQHKDWSQQMESGTSGSGLNLRLGEYYQHTETISIKDSQFEVTGIMGTSHKAKARFIVRPFELNDLADSLKVQVEKVPIVG
;
A
#
# COMPACT_ATOMS: atom_id res chain seq x y z
N MET A 1 -2.13 24.98 19.86
CA MET A 1 -1.14 24.51 18.87
C MET A 1 -1.33 25.30 17.59
N SER A 2 -0.27 25.73 16.93
CA SER A 2 -0.34 26.67 15.81
C SER A 2 0.00 25.98 14.50
N ALA A 3 -0.82 26.20 13.47
CA ALA A 3 -0.53 25.79 12.10
C ALA A 3 -0.25 27.02 11.22
N VAL A 4 0.83 26.94 10.44
CA VAL A 4 1.14 27.93 9.40
C VAL A 4 0.76 27.34 8.05
N PHE A 5 0.06 28.12 7.23
CA PHE A 5 -0.36 27.72 5.89
C PHE A 5 0.56 28.32 4.83
N LEU A 6 1.08 27.48 3.95
CA LEU A 6 1.93 27.90 2.85
C LEU A 6 1.21 27.64 1.52
N HIS A 7 0.83 28.70 0.81
CA HIS A 7 0.11 28.60 -0.46
C HIS A 7 1.09 28.86 -1.60
N VAL A 8 1.34 27.84 -2.44
CA VAL A 8 2.39 27.90 -3.46
C VAL A 8 1.81 27.78 -4.86
N GLY A 9 2.15 28.75 -5.70
CA GLY A 9 1.72 28.83 -7.09
C GLY A 9 0.22 29.10 -7.27
N GLN A 10 -0.21 29.20 -8.53
CA GLN A 10 -1.56 29.65 -8.84
C GLN A 10 -2.64 28.76 -8.22
N CYS A 11 -2.48 27.44 -8.30
CA CYS A 11 -3.43 26.49 -7.75
C CYS A 11 -3.52 26.61 -6.22
N GLY A 12 -2.38 26.60 -5.54
CA GLY A 12 -2.30 26.73 -4.08
C GLY A 12 -2.95 28.02 -3.58
N ASN A 13 -2.63 29.15 -4.21
CA ASN A 13 -3.20 30.45 -3.86
C ASN A 13 -4.72 30.53 -4.04
N GLN A 14 -5.25 29.98 -5.13
CA GLN A 14 -6.70 29.97 -5.36
C GLN A 14 -7.46 29.07 -4.39
N ILE A 15 -6.90 27.91 -4.05
CA ILE A 15 -7.49 27.00 -3.06
C ILE A 15 -7.40 27.62 -1.66
N GLY A 16 -6.25 28.19 -1.30
CA GLY A 16 -6.05 28.91 -0.05
C GLY A 16 -7.07 30.02 0.15
N LYS A 17 -7.32 30.83 -0.89
CA LYS A 17 -8.38 31.85 -0.87
C LYS A 17 -9.76 31.25 -0.59
N ALA A 18 -10.13 30.18 -1.31
CA ALA A 18 -11.42 29.51 -1.11
C ALA A 18 -11.55 28.87 0.28
N PHE A 19 -10.45 28.34 0.82
CA PHE A 19 -10.34 27.78 2.17
C PHE A 19 -10.58 28.87 3.22
N TRP A 20 -9.80 29.94 3.20
CA TRP A 20 -9.92 31.03 4.16
C TRP A 20 -11.29 31.70 4.13
N ARG A 21 -11.88 31.91 2.95
CA ARG A 21 -13.24 32.45 2.82
C ARG A 21 -14.28 31.62 3.59
N LYS A 22 -14.07 30.31 3.74
CA LYS A 22 -14.96 29.40 4.47
C LYS A 22 -14.59 29.27 5.94
N THR A 23 -13.30 29.14 6.25
CA THR A 23 -12.85 28.84 7.61
C THR A 23 -12.71 30.06 8.49
N SER A 24 -12.46 31.24 7.93
CA SER A 24 -12.29 32.48 8.71
C SER A 24 -13.58 32.99 9.36
N GLN A 25 -14.73 32.38 9.07
CA GLN A 25 -16.01 32.72 9.68
C GLN A 25 -16.31 31.86 10.92
N ASP A 26 -15.51 30.82 11.17
CA ASP A 26 -15.70 29.89 12.29
C ASP A 26 -15.18 30.49 13.60
N LYS A 27 -16.05 30.57 14.61
CA LYS A 27 -15.71 31.09 15.94
C LYS A 27 -14.64 30.27 16.65
N ALA A 28 -14.65 28.94 16.49
CA ALA A 28 -13.67 28.07 17.13
C ALA A 28 -12.25 28.32 16.59
N VAL A 29 -12.12 28.74 15.33
CA VAL A 29 -10.83 29.12 14.74
C VAL A 29 -10.31 30.42 15.33
N HIS A 30 -11.19 31.40 15.57
CA HIS A 30 -10.83 32.67 16.19
C HIS A 30 -10.48 32.53 17.66
N GLU A 31 -11.26 31.75 18.41
CA GLU A 31 -11.09 31.56 19.86
C GLU A 31 -9.91 30.64 20.19
N GLY A 32 -9.64 29.63 19.35
CA GLY A 32 -8.55 28.68 19.57
C GLY A 32 -7.17 29.19 19.11
N HIS A 33 -7.12 30.29 18.36
CA HIS A 33 -5.90 30.84 17.74
C HIS A 33 -5.05 29.75 17.05
N THR A 34 -5.67 28.74 16.45
CA THR A 34 -4.95 27.63 15.79
C THR A 34 -4.41 28.08 14.44
N PHE A 35 -5.26 28.75 13.65
CA PHE A 35 -4.98 29.17 12.26
C PHE A 35 -4.86 30.69 12.10
N ILE A 36 -5.25 31.45 13.13
CA ILE A 36 -5.31 32.90 13.12
C ILE A 36 -4.51 33.39 14.33
N HIS A 37 -3.72 34.43 14.13
CA HIS A 37 -3.01 35.12 15.19
C HIS A 37 -3.99 35.84 16.15
N PRO A 38 -3.57 36.17 17.39
CA PRO A 38 -4.41 36.93 18.31
C PRO A 38 -4.88 38.29 17.78
N ASP A 39 -4.15 38.88 16.82
CA ASP A 39 -4.51 40.14 16.15
C ASP A 39 -5.57 39.98 15.04
N GLY A 40 -6.07 38.75 14.82
CA GLY A 40 -7.07 38.43 13.81
C GLY A 40 -6.51 38.20 12.41
N LYS A 41 -5.18 38.26 12.20
CA LYS A 41 -4.56 37.94 10.91
C LYS A 41 -4.42 36.43 10.71
N GLN A 42 -4.60 35.98 9.48
CA GLN A 42 -4.41 34.57 9.12
C GLN A 42 -2.92 34.20 9.19
N ARG A 43 -2.62 32.99 9.66
CA ARG A 43 -1.27 32.43 9.63
C ARG A 43 -1.00 31.82 8.26
N SER A 44 -0.82 32.68 7.26
CA SER A 44 -0.56 32.24 5.90
C SER A 44 0.53 33.03 5.21
N VAL A 45 1.32 32.31 4.42
CA VAL A 45 2.26 32.86 3.45
C VAL A 45 1.79 32.44 2.06
N HIS A 46 1.67 33.40 1.16
CA HIS A 46 1.29 33.14 -0.23
C HIS A 46 2.47 33.47 -1.14
N VAL A 47 2.77 32.55 -2.05
CA VAL A 47 3.94 32.63 -2.91
C VAL A 47 3.54 32.25 -4.32
N ASP A 48 3.96 33.08 -5.28
CA ASP A 48 3.85 32.77 -6.70
C ASP A 48 5.00 33.45 -7.43
N SER A 49 5.47 32.82 -8.51
CA SER A 49 6.42 33.46 -9.43
C SER A 49 5.71 34.45 -10.36
N GLU A 50 4.39 34.38 -10.48
CA GLU A 50 3.58 35.32 -11.26
C GLU A 50 2.96 36.43 -10.38
N PRO A 51 3.41 37.70 -10.50
CA PRO A 51 2.97 38.79 -9.62
C PRO A 51 1.46 39.06 -9.67
N LYS A 52 0.81 38.84 -10.81
CA LYS A 52 -0.63 39.10 -11.02
C LYS A 52 -1.51 38.22 -10.13
N VAL A 53 -1.07 36.99 -9.85
CA VAL A 53 -1.81 36.04 -9.02
C VAL A 53 -1.74 36.46 -7.56
N VAL A 54 -0.55 36.85 -7.10
CA VAL A 54 -0.33 37.36 -5.74
C VAL A 54 -1.10 38.66 -5.53
N GLN A 55 -1.00 39.64 -6.43
CA GLN A 55 -1.70 40.92 -6.31
C GLN A 55 -3.24 40.78 -6.26
N LYS A 56 -3.81 39.81 -7.00
CA LYS A 56 -5.23 39.50 -6.94
C LYS A 56 -5.62 38.92 -5.58
N ALA A 57 -4.84 37.96 -5.06
CA ALA A 57 -5.04 37.40 -3.73
C ALA A 57 -4.89 38.47 -2.62
N CYS A 58 -3.92 39.38 -2.77
CA CYS A 58 -3.63 40.49 -1.85
C CYS A 58 -4.79 41.50 -1.76
N LYS A 59 -5.40 41.86 -2.89
CA LYS A 59 -6.53 42.81 -2.92
C LYS A 59 -7.78 42.28 -2.21
N GLU A 60 -7.89 40.97 -2.06
CA GLU A 60 -9.09 40.30 -1.56
C GLU A 60 -8.92 39.72 -0.14
N MET A 61 -7.69 39.62 0.39
CA MET A 61 -7.39 39.06 1.73
C MET A 61 -6.45 39.98 2.54
N LYS A 62 -6.84 40.32 3.79
CA LYS A 62 -6.05 41.18 4.71
C LYS A 62 -4.91 40.40 5.39
N THR A 63 -3.83 40.09 4.67
CA THR A 63 -2.58 39.51 5.25
C THR A 63 -1.32 40.00 4.53
N LEU A 64 -0.14 39.82 5.15
CA LEU A 64 1.18 40.37 4.75
C LEU A 64 1.79 39.66 3.52
N TYR A 65 2.40 40.41 2.60
CA TYR A 65 3.06 39.85 1.40
C TYR A 65 4.35 40.60 1.00
N LEU A 66 5.24 39.88 0.31
CA LEU A 66 6.40 40.38 -0.43
C LEU A 66 6.01 40.66 -1.88
N GLU A 67 6.41 41.82 -2.41
CA GLU A 67 6.40 42.15 -3.84
C GLU A 67 7.85 42.24 -4.34
N ARG A 68 8.13 41.75 -5.56
CA ARG A 68 8.70 42.62 -6.60
C ARG A 68 8.60 42.12 -8.05
N GLU A 69 8.87 43.11 -8.90
CA GLU A 69 8.56 43.34 -10.30
C GLU A 69 9.23 42.39 -11.30
N GLU A 70 8.59 42.32 -12.46
CA GLU A 70 8.92 41.61 -13.70
C GLU A 70 10.40 41.25 -13.93
N GLU A 71 10.68 39.95 -14.07
CA GLU A 71 11.13 39.37 -15.34
C GLU A 71 10.93 37.83 -15.35
N GLU A 72 10.26 37.35 -16.40
CA GLU A 72 10.01 35.96 -16.73
C GLU A 72 11.30 35.09 -16.74
N LYS A 73 11.25 33.90 -16.13
CA LYS A 73 11.71 32.62 -16.75
C LYS A 73 11.48 31.40 -15.85
N LEU A 74 10.85 30.38 -16.44
CA LEU A 74 10.80 28.99 -16.00
C LEU A 74 12.16 28.51 -15.42
N GLY A 75 12.12 27.76 -14.32
CA GLY A 75 13.11 26.74 -13.95
C GLY A 75 14.15 27.13 -12.90
N ILE A 76 14.08 26.43 -11.74
CA ILE A 76 15.07 25.93 -10.74
C ILE A 76 16.37 26.74 -10.46
N SER A 77 16.87 27.60 -11.35
CA SER A 77 18.07 28.43 -11.13
C SER A 77 17.81 29.92 -10.82
N GLY A 78 16.57 30.40 -11.00
CA GLY A 78 16.15 31.75 -10.59
C GLY A 78 15.31 31.77 -9.30
N GLU A 79 15.07 30.59 -8.72
CA GLU A 79 14.13 30.38 -7.60
C GLU A 79 14.82 30.47 -6.23
N ASP A 80 16.15 30.46 -6.14
CA ASP A 80 16.86 30.45 -4.84
C ASP A 80 16.53 31.67 -3.99
N HIS A 81 16.43 32.86 -4.59
CA HIS A 81 16.03 34.06 -3.86
C HIS A 81 14.56 34.00 -3.41
N ILE A 82 13.65 33.47 -4.23
CA ILE A 82 12.24 33.30 -3.85
C ILE A 82 12.10 32.26 -2.74
N LEU A 83 12.89 31.20 -2.78
CA LEU A 83 12.94 30.17 -1.76
C LEU A 83 13.42 30.74 -0.44
N GLU A 84 14.57 31.44 -0.42
CA GLU A 84 15.13 32.09 0.77
C GLU A 84 14.17 33.13 1.34
N ASP A 85 13.60 34.00 0.49
CA ASP A 85 12.65 35.02 0.91
C ASP A 85 11.39 34.39 1.50
N THR A 86 10.87 33.34 0.87
CA THR A 86 9.71 32.60 1.37
C THR A 86 10.02 31.94 2.71
N ALA A 87 11.15 31.23 2.82
CA ALA A 87 11.57 30.59 4.06
C ALA A 87 11.71 31.63 5.18
N ASN A 88 12.29 32.80 4.88
CA ASN A 88 12.38 33.92 5.82
C ASN A 88 11.00 34.45 6.25
N GLN A 89 10.01 34.53 5.35
CA GLN A 89 8.64 34.92 5.73
C GLN A 89 7.94 33.85 6.56
N VAL A 90 8.11 32.57 6.21
CA VAL A 90 7.57 31.46 6.98
C VAL A 90 8.18 31.47 8.38
N ARG A 91 9.50 31.66 8.52
CA ARG A 91 10.19 31.83 9.80
C ARG A 91 9.56 32.96 10.63
N LYS A 92 9.36 34.14 10.05
CA LYS A 92 8.70 35.28 10.73
C LYS A 92 7.28 34.96 11.18
N GLU A 93 6.51 34.17 10.42
CA GLU A 93 5.17 33.74 10.81
C GLU A 93 5.21 32.68 11.93
N ILE A 94 6.20 31.80 11.91
CA ILE A 94 6.46 30.81 12.96
C ILE A 94 6.87 31.50 14.26
N GLU A 95 7.77 32.50 14.21
CA GLU A 95 8.23 33.27 15.39
C GLU A 95 7.11 34.04 16.08
N LYS A 96 6.02 34.37 15.36
CA LYS A 96 4.81 34.97 15.95
C LYS A 96 3.91 33.96 16.66
N CYS A 97 4.15 32.66 16.50
CA CYS A 97 3.36 31.61 17.13
C CYS A 97 3.92 31.27 18.52
N ASP A 98 3.07 31.24 19.54
CA ASP A 98 3.49 30.80 20.89
C ASP A 98 3.94 29.33 20.92
N MET A 99 3.30 28.49 20.09
CA MET A 99 3.63 27.08 19.94
C MET A 99 3.38 26.62 18.51
N TYR A 100 4.44 26.53 17.71
CA TYR A 100 4.42 26.01 16.35
C TYR A 100 4.35 24.48 16.34
N SER A 101 3.34 23.93 15.66
CA SER A 101 3.13 22.48 15.56
C SER A 101 3.46 21.93 14.19
N GLY A 102 3.19 22.68 13.13
CA GLY A 102 3.50 22.25 11.78
C GLY A 102 3.03 23.19 10.68
N CYS A 103 3.39 22.84 9.46
CA CYS A 103 3.03 23.55 8.24
C CYS A 103 2.03 22.74 7.40
N ILE A 104 1.05 23.43 6.84
CA ILE A 104 0.14 22.88 5.84
C ILE A 104 0.43 23.59 4.52
N MET A 105 1.03 22.86 3.58
CA MET A 105 1.35 23.39 2.25
C MET A 105 0.22 23.08 1.27
N MET A 106 -0.28 24.08 0.55
CA MET A 106 -1.26 23.91 -0.53
C MET A 106 -0.60 24.21 -1.86
N HIS A 107 -0.56 23.23 -2.76
CA HIS A 107 0.11 23.35 -4.05
C HIS A 107 -0.47 22.36 -5.09
N SER A 108 0.05 22.39 -6.31
CA SER A 108 -0.29 21.41 -7.36
C SER A 108 0.87 20.46 -7.63
N LEU A 109 0.56 19.22 -8.02
CA LEU A 109 1.56 18.27 -8.54
C LEU A 109 2.11 18.71 -9.90
N THR A 110 1.41 19.62 -10.58
CA THR A 110 1.73 20.07 -11.93
C THR A 110 1.65 21.58 -12.03
N GLY A 111 2.72 22.18 -12.56
CA GLY A 111 2.90 23.62 -12.71
C GLY A 111 4.30 24.02 -12.25
N GLY A 112 4.92 25.00 -12.91
CA GLY A 112 6.32 25.37 -12.62
C GLY A 112 6.54 25.69 -11.14
N THR A 113 5.80 26.66 -10.62
CA THR A 113 5.92 27.14 -9.24
C THR A 113 5.36 26.15 -8.22
N GLY A 114 4.14 25.64 -8.45
CA GLY A 114 3.47 24.76 -7.50
C GLY A 114 4.22 23.44 -7.29
N SER A 115 4.81 22.89 -8.34
CA SER A 115 5.52 21.60 -8.28
C SER A 115 7.01 21.80 -7.98
N GLY A 116 7.70 22.70 -8.68
CA GLY A 116 9.13 22.99 -8.51
C GLY A 116 9.46 23.66 -7.18
N LEU A 117 9.10 24.94 -7.04
CA LEU A 117 9.29 25.70 -5.80
C LEU A 117 8.63 25.01 -4.59
N GLY A 118 7.45 24.41 -4.77
CA GLY A 118 6.78 23.64 -3.71
C GLY A 118 7.59 22.45 -3.19
N SER A 119 8.31 21.74 -4.07
CA SER A 119 9.16 20.60 -3.67
C SER A 119 10.39 21.08 -2.88
N ARG A 120 11.01 22.19 -3.31
CA ARG A 120 12.15 22.81 -2.61
C ARG A 120 11.75 23.40 -1.26
N LEU A 121 10.57 24.04 -1.18
CA LEU A 121 10.02 24.51 0.09
C LEU A 121 9.74 23.35 1.05
N CYS A 122 9.24 22.20 0.57
CA CYS A 122 9.09 21.02 1.42
C CYS A 122 10.42 20.54 2.02
N GLU A 123 11.47 20.50 1.20
CA GLU A 123 12.82 20.12 1.62
C GLU A 123 13.36 21.11 2.66
N ALA A 124 13.36 22.42 2.36
CA ALA A 124 13.81 23.46 3.26
C ALA A 124 13.06 23.46 4.61
N MET A 125 11.73 23.26 4.58
CA MET A 125 10.92 23.18 5.80
C MET A 125 11.25 21.93 6.63
N ARG A 126 11.54 20.79 5.98
CA ARG A 126 11.93 19.56 6.69
C ARG A 126 13.33 19.68 7.29
N GLU A 127 14.26 20.35 6.61
CA GLU A 127 15.62 20.61 7.10
C GLU A 127 15.62 21.57 8.29
N GLU A 128 14.89 22.69 8.19
CA GLU A 128 14.86 23.72 9.24
C GLU A 128 14.02 23.30 10.45
N TYR A 129 12.90 22.59 10.23
CA TYR A 129 11.95 22.19 11.28
C TYR A 129 11.67 20.66 11.29
N PRO A 130 12.68 19.82 11.55
CA PRO A 130 12.58 18.37 11.37
C PRO A 130 11.56 17.69 12.30
N MET A 131 11.33 18.26 13.49
CA MET A 131 10.42 17.70 14.51
C MET A 131 8.95 18.12 14.31
N ASN A 132 8.67 19.03 13.38
CA ASN A 132 7.34 19.56 13.15
C ASN A 132 6.61 18.79 12.05
N HIS A 133 5.27 18.83 12.11
CA HIS A 133 4.44 18.18 11.11
C HIS A 133 4.44 18.96 9.79
N LEU A 134 4.53 18.25 8.66
CA LEU A 134 4.40 18.80 7.33
C LEU A 134 3.33 18.03 6.54
N ILE A 135 2.17 18.67 6.34
CA ILE A 135 1.09 18.13 5.50
C ILE A 135 1.14 18.84 4.15
N SER A 136 1.21 18.07 3.07
CA SER A 136 1.02 18.59 1.71
C SER A 136 -0.40 18.31 1.23
N CYS A 137 -1.16 19.37 0.97
CA CYS A 137 -2.43 19.34 0.26
C CYS A 137 -2.16 19.61 -1.21
N THR A 138 -2.13 18.54 -2.01
CA THR A 138 -1.70 18.61 -3.40
C THR A 138 -2.82 18.25 -4.37
N VAL A 139 -2.91 19.01 -5.46
CA VAL A 139 -3.88 18.78 -6.53
C VAL A 139 -3.21 18.11 -7.72
N ALA A 140 -3.72 16.94 -8.08
CA ALA A 140 -3.33 16.19 -9.26
C ALA A 140 -3.95 16.77 -10.54
N PRO A 141 -3.20 16.74 -11.65
CA PRO A 141 -3.69 17.17 -12.97
C PRO A 141 -4.83 16.26 -13.46
N CYS A 142 -5.54 16.73 -14.47
CA CYS A 142 -6.44 15.87 -15.25
C CYS A 142 -5.64 14.86 -16.09
N LEU A 143 -6.12 13.62 -16.19
CA LEU A 143 -5.43 12.52 -16.88
C LEU A 143 -5.33 12.72 -18.41
N THR A 144 -6.29 13.45 -19.00
CA THR A 144 -6.30 13.85 -20.42
C THR A 144 -5.20 14.86 -20.76
N GLY A 145 -4.65 15.51 -19.74
CA GLY A 145 -3.45 16.32 -19.76
C GLY A 145 -3.57 17.67 -20.45
N GLU A 146 -3.10 18.71 -19.77
CA GLU A 146 -3.03 20.08 -20.30
C GLU A 146 -1.63 20.44 -20.82
N SER A 147 -0.60 19.73 -20.34
CA SER A 147 0.80 19.97 -20.71
C SER A 147 1.57 18.67 -20.97
N PRO A 148 2.46 18.63 -21.99
CA PRO A 148 3.29 17.46 -22.25
C PRO A 148 4.27 17.16 -21.10
N LEU A 149 4.61 18.15 -20.26
CA LEU A 149 5.55 17.99 -19.14
C LEU A 149 4.90 17.53 -17.83
N GLN A 150 3.57 17.47 -17.78
CA GLN A 150 2.84 17.28 -16.53
C GLN A 150 3.21 15.99 -15.78
N ASN A 151 3.49 14.89 -16.50
CA ASN A 151 3.77 13.60 -15.85
C ASN A 151 5.17 13.60 -15.21
N TYR A 152 6.14 14.31 -15.80
CA TYR A 152 7.46 14.49 -15.20
C TYR A 152 7.40 15.36 -13.97
N ASN A 153 6.67 16.49 -14.04
CA ASN A 153 6.46 17.34 -12.88
C ASN A 153 5.78 16.58 -11.74
N ALA A 154 4.74 15.80 -12.05
CA ALA A 154 4.06 14.97 -11.07
C ALA A 154 4.98 13.88 -10.49
N LEU A 155 5.75 13.17 -11.32
CA LEU A 155 6.70 12.14 -10.88
C LEU A 155 7.74 12.70 -9.90
N LEU A 156 8.43 13.77 -10.29
CA LEU A 156 9.45 14.40 -9.46
C LEU A 156 8.82 14.89 -8.15
N THR A 157 7.70 15.60 -8.22
CA THR A 157 7.02 16.14 -7.03
C THR A 157 6.58 15.03 -6.08
N LEU A 158 6.03 13.93 -6.59
CA LEU A 158 5.64 12.77 -5.76
C LEU A 158 6.85 12.18 -5.03
N SER A 159 8.01 12.07 -5.68
CA SER A 159 9.25 11.62 -5.05
C SER A 159 9.67 12.55 -3.90
N TYR A 160 9.70 13.87 -4.13
CA TYR A 160 10.03 14.85 -3.09
C TYR A 160 9.04 14.83 -1.91
N LEU A 161 7.74 14.73 -2.18
CA LEU A 161 6.73 14.64 -1.14
C LEU A 161 6.90 13.36 -0.30
N GLN A 162 7.24 12.25 -0.96
CA GLN A 162 7.50 10.98 -0.29
C GLN A 162 8.71 11.02 0.66
N ARG A 163 9.69 11.89 0.43
CA ARG A 163 10.83 12.06 1.33
C ARG A 163 10.56 13.05 2.47
N ASN A 164 9.91 14.17 2.16
CA ASN A 164 9.93 15.33 3.05
C ASN A 164 8.64 15.54 3.89
N THR A 165 7.50 14.98 3.48
CA THR A 165 6.21 15.23 4.17
C THR A 165 5.80 14.12 5.13
N ASP A 166 4.90 14.40 6.09
CA ASP A 166 4.33 13.37 6.97
C ASP A 166 3.01 12.81 6.43
N CYS A 167 2.29 13.61 5.63
CA CYS A 167 1.03 13.23 5.01
C CYS A 167 0.82 14.02 3.72
N VAL A 168 0.39 13.32 2.67
CA VAL A 168 0.04 13.89 1.37
C VAL A 168 -1.44 13.73 1.15
N VAL A 169 -2.19 14.81 1.30
CA VAL A 169 -3.61 14.88 0.93
C VAL A 169 -3.70 15.10 -0.58
N LEU A 170 -3.97 14.02 -1.32
CA LEU A 170 -4.02 14.01 -2.77
C LEU A 170 -5.46 14.20 -3.27
N THR A 171 -5.68 15.24 -4.07
CA THR A 171 -6.99 15.54 -4.68
C THR A 171 -6.91 15.45 -6.20
N TYR A 172 -7.80 14.67 -6.83
CA TYR A 172 -7.84 14.56 -8.29
C TYR A 172 -8.82 15.55 -8.91
N ASN A 173 -8.34 16.34 -9.86
CA ASN A 173 -9.20 17.26 -10.61
C ASN A 173 -10.33 16.54 -11.36
N ASP A 174 -10.04 15.38 -11.96
CA ASP A 174 -11.04 14.59 -12.69
C ASP A 174 -12.20 14.14 -11.78
N ASP A 175 -11.91 13.72 -10.54
CA ASP A 175 -12.93 13.29 -9.58
C ASP A 175 -13.82 14.45 -9.14
N ILE A 176 -13.23 15.62 -8.89
CA ILE A 176 -13.96 16.83 -8.52
C ILE A 176 -14.81 17.32 -9.69
N LEU A 177 -14.24 17.32 -10.90
CA LEU A 177 -14.92 17.72 -12.13
C LEU A 177 -16.13 16.82 -12.40
N GLY A 178 -15.95 15.49 -12.40
CA GLY A 178 -17.04 14.53 -12.60
C GLY A 178 -18.11 14.58 -11.49
N LYS A 179 -17.75 14.97 -10.26
CA LYS A 179 -18.71 15.24 -9.19
C LYS A 179 -19.54 16.50 -9.43
N LEU A 180 -18.95 17.56 -9.98
CA LEU A 180 -19.62 18.84 -10.21
C LEU A 180 -20.42 18.86 -11.51
N GLN A 181 -19.95 18.21 -12.58
CA GLN A 181 -20.67 18.08 -13.85
C GLN A 181 -22.01 17.36 -13.70
N ARG A 182 -22.14 16.45 -12.73
CA ARG A 182 -23.43 15.83 -12.39
C ARG A 182 -24.47 16.81 -11.82
N LYS A 183 -24.08 18.03 -11.46
CA LYS A 183 -24.94 19.04 -10.85
C LYS A 183 -25.04 20.34 -11.65
N MET A 184 -24.06 20.62 -12.51
CA MET A 184 -23.90 21.89 -13.21
C MET A 184 -23.45 21.60 -14.65
N GLU A 185 -24.01 22.31 -15.62
CA GLU A 185 -23.67 22.14 -17.04
C GLU A 185 -22.25 22.65 -17.36
N SER A 186 -21.83 23.75 -16.72
CA SER A 186 -20.49 24.31 -16.84
C SER A 186 -19.85 24.42 -15.46
N VAL A 187 -18.65 23.85 -15.31
CA VAL A 187 -17.91 23.81 -14.04
C VAL A 187 -16.74 24.79 -14.12
N SER A 188 -16.74 25.79 -13.23
CA SER A 188 -15.64 26.75 -13.10
C SER A 188 -14.58 26.28 -12.10
N PHE A 189 -13.35 26.78 -12.23
CA PHE A 189 -12.28 26.55 -11.25
C PHE A 189 -12.66 27.04 -9.84
N ASP A 190 -13.42 28.13 -9.71
CA ASP A 190 -13.91 28.61 -8.41
C ASP A 190 -14.83 27.59 -7.73
N ALA A 191 -15.70 26.92 -8.50
CA ALA A 191 -16.56 25.86 -7.99
C ALA A 191 -15.76 24.61 -7.56
N MET A 192 -14.74 24.24 -8.33
CA MET A 192 -13.80 23.17 -7.97
C MET A 192 -13.06 23.51 -6.68
N ASN A 193 -12.41 24.67 -6.61
CA ASN A 193 -11.66 25.16 -5.45
C ASN A 193 -12.54 25.26 -4.21
N THR A 194 -13.80 25.70 -4.35
CA THR A 194 -14.78 25.73 -3.26
C THR A 194 -15.11 24.32 -2.74
N SER A 195 -15.19 23.32 -3.63
CA SER A 195 -15.38 21.92 -3.24
C SER A 195 -14.16 21.37 -2.50
N ILE A 196 -12.95 21.66 -2.97
CA ILE A 196 -11.68 21.26 -2.32
C ILE A 196 -11.56 21.92 -0.95
N ALA A 197 -11.75 23.24 -0.87
CA ALA A 197 -11.76 24.01 0.37
C ALA A 197 -12.76 23.46 1.40
N SER A 198 -13.94 23.01 0.94
CA SER A 198 -14.93 22.39 1.85
C SER A 198 -14.45 21.03 2.37
N ALA A 199 -13.72 20.27 1.56
CA ALA A 199 -13.13 19.01 1.98
C ALA A 199 -12.01 19.19 3.00
N LEU A 200 -11.07 20.11 2.72
CA LEU A 200 -9.97 20.45 3.63
C LEU A 200 -10.50 21.05 4.94
N GLY A 201 -11.45 21.99 4.87
CA GLY A 201 -12.08 22.55 6.07
C GLY A 201 -12.79 21.48 6.92
N GLY A 202 -13.39 20.48 6.26
CA GLY A 202 -14.02 19.32 6.92
C GLY A 202 -13.09 18.59 7.86
N VAL A 203 -11.84 18.45 7.45
CA VAL A 203 -10.77 17.78 8.19
C VAL A 203 -10.09 18.69 9.19
N PHE A 204 -9.67 19.88 8.75
CA PHE A 204 -8.76 20.72 9.53
C PHE A 204 -9.45 21.53 10.63
N LEU A 205 -10.73 21.86 10.49
CA LEU A 205 -11.40 22.63 11.53
C LEU A 205 -11.46 21.87 12.86
N PRO A 206 -11.46 22.57 14.00
CA PRO A 206 -11.60 21.92 15.30
C PRO A 206 -12.86 21.05 15.44
N THR A 207 -12.79 19.99 16.25
CA THR A 207 -13.90 19.06 16.52
C THR A 207 -14.15 18.94 18.02
N ASP A 208 -15.39 18.63 18.41
CA ASP A 208 -15.74 18.50 19.82
C ASP A 208 -15.15 17.23 20.46
N THR A 209 -14.89 16.20 19.66
CA THR A 209 -14.31 14.92 20.12
C THR A 209 -12.90 15.09 20.68
N MET A 210 -12.13 16.04 20.16
CA MET A 210 -10.74 16.30 20.55
C MET A 210 -10.59 17.48 21.52
N THR A 211 -11.72 18.08 21.94
CA THR A 211 -11.72 19.17 22.91
C THR A 211 -11.51 18.62 24.33
N PRO A 212 -10.53 19.13 25.09
CA PRO A 212 -10.34 18.75 26.49
C PRO A 212 -11.59 19.06 27.34
N LYS A 213 -11.79 18.33 28.44
CA LYS A 213 -12.91 18.56 29.37
C LYS A 213 -12.96 19.99 29.97
N SER A 214 -11.86 20.73 29.89
CA SER A 214 -11.71 22.10 30.41
C SER A 214 -11.04 22.99 29.35
N GLY A 215 -11.81 23.56 28.43
CA GLY A 215 -11.34 24.63 27.54
C GLY A 215 -11.68 24.46 26.07
N PRO A 216 -11.26 25.40 25.21
CA PRO A 216 -11.42 25.32 23.76
C PRO A 216 -10.54 24.20 23.17
N SER A 217 -10.87 23.74 21.95
CA SER A 217 -9.99 22.81 21.23
C SER A 217 -8.62 23.46 21.01
N ILE A 218 -7.56 22.69 21.29
CA ILE A 218 -6.18 23.16 21.15
C ILE A 218 -5.66 23.07 19.71
N GLY A 219 -6.49 22.61 18.76
CA GLY A 219 -6.13 22.52 17.34
C GLY A 219 -5.28 21.30 16.98
N MET A 220 -5.59 20.13 17.57
CA MET A 220 -4.89 18.88 17.28
C MET A 220 -5.28 18.26 15.94
N GLU A 221 -6.42 18.64 15.38
CA GLU A 221 -7.16 17.86 14.38
C GLU A 221 -6.41 17.61 13.06
N PRO A 222 -5.71 18.59 12.45
CA PRO A 222 -4.92 18.29 11.26
C PRO A 222 -3.80 17.27 11.54
N TRP A 223 -3.23 17.31 12.74
CA TRP A 223 -2.07 16.51 13.13
C TRP A 223 -2.46 15.10 13.58
N GLU A 224 -3.54 14.99 14.37
CA GLU A 224 -4.11 13.70 14.79
C GLU A 224 -4.61 12.90 13.59
N MET A 225 -4.99 13.56 12.49
CA MET A 225 -5.36 12.84 11.27
C MET A 225 -4.20 11.95 10.82
N ILE A 226 -2.96 12.45 10.86
CA ILE A 226 -1.76 11.71 10.44
C ILE A 226 -1.67 10.40 11.23
N ARG A 227 -1.88 10.45 12.54
CA ARG A 227 -1.86 9.26 13.40
C ARG A 227 -2.93 8.24 13.00
N SER A 228 -4.12 8.69 12.65
CA SER A 228 -5.25 7.83 12.29
C SER A 228 -5.15 7.23 10.89
N VAL A 229 -4.62 7.97 9.90
CA VAL A 229 -4.63 7.56 8.49
C VAL A 229 -3.27 7.11 7.95
N CYS A 230 -2.16 7.54 8.55
CA CYS A 230 -0.80 7.23 8.11
C CYS A 230 -0.05 6.40 9.17
N PRO A 231 -0.38 5.11 9.36
CA PRO A 231 0.28 4.27 10.37
C PRO A 231 1.73 3.90 10.03
N HIS A 232 2.16 4.09 8.78
CA HIS A 232 3.52 3.80 8.33
C HIS A 232 4.04 4.95 7.44
N PRO A 233 5.28 5.46 7.64
CA PRO A 233 5.81 6.60 6.89
C PRO A 233 5.86 6.39 5.36
N ALA A 234 6.04 5.14 4.91
CA ALA A 234 6.02 4.84 3.48
C ALA A 234 4.61 4.97 2.86
N ASN A 235 3.55 4.90 3.67
CA ASN A 235 2.15 4.83 3.23
C ASN A 235 1.37 6.02 3.78
N LYS A 236 1.62 7.20 3.20
CA LYS A 236 1.14 8.49 3.73
C LYS A 236 0.27 9.30 2.77
N PHE A 237 -0.24 8.68 1.71
CA PHE A 237 -1.15 9.33 0.77
C PHE A 237 -2.61 9.15 1.19
N VAL A 238 -3.35 10.26 1.23
CA VAL A 238 -4.69 10.34 1.78
C VAL A 238 -5.61 11.04 0.80
N GLN A 239 -6.80 10.50 0.60
CA GLN A 239 -7.86 11.17 -0.15
C GLN A 239 -8.90 11.72 0.80
N VAL A 240 -9.36 12.95 0.54
CA VAL A 240 -10.38 13.61 1.36
C VAL A 240 -11.65 13.82 0.55
N LEU A 241 -12.75 13.24 1.03
CA LEU A 241 -14.07 13.31 0.41
C LEU A 241 -15.05 14.04 1.32
N HIS A 242 -15.77 15.02 0.78
CA HIS A 242 -16.73 15.80 1.55
C HIS A 242 -18.14 15.80 0.94
N THR A 243 -19.13 15.62 1.82
CA THR A 243 -20.55 15.69 1.49
C THR A 243 -21.30 16.49 2.54
N ALA A 244 -21.88 17.62 2.13
CA ALA A 244 -22.84 18.39 2.93
C ALA A 244 -24.22 18.38 2.28
N LYS A 245 -25.28 18.35 3.09
CA LYS A 245 -26.65 18.56 2.61
C LYS A 245 -27.54 19.11 3.73
N SER A 246 -28.39 20.09 3.39
CA SER A 246 -29.43 20.58 4.30
C SER A 246 -30.48 19.50 4.56
N LYS A 247 -31.01 19.48 5.79
CA LYS A 247 -32.17 18.67 6.20
C LYS A 247 -32.03 17.15 5.97
N LEU A 248 -30.81 16.62 5.78
CA LEU A 248 -30.56 15.19 5.65
C LEU A 248 -30.03 14.64 6.97
N SER A 249 -30.58 13.52 7.43
CA SER A 249 -30.06 12.84 8.62
C SER A 249 -28.64 12.32 8.38
N LEU A 250 -27.89 12.14 9.46
CA LEU A 250 -26.53 11.61 9.41
C LEU A 250 -26.45 10.23 8.72
N ALA A 251 -27.45 9.38 8.92
CA ALA A 251 -27.57 8.10 8.21
C ALA A 251 -27.77 8.29 6.69
N GLY A 252 -28.54 9.30 6.29
CA GLY A 252 -28.69 9.66 4.88
C GLY A 252 -27.38 10.18 4.27
N LEU A 253 -26.64 11.01 5.01
CA LEU A 253 -25.31 11.48 4.61
C LEU A 253 -24.32 10.31 4.50
N GLN A 254 -24.33 9.38 5.45
CA GLN A 254 -23.49 8.17 5.44
C GLN A 254 -23.77 7.31 4.20
N LYS A 255 -25.05 7.08 3.88
CA LYS A 255 -25.45 6.33 2.68
C LYS A 255 -24.96 7.02 1.40
N LYS A 256 -25.04 8.36 1.34
CA LYS A 256 -24.55 9.14 0.21
C LYS A 256 -23.02 9.11 0.12
N MET A 257 -22.31 9.23 1.24
CA MET A 257 -20.86 9.15 1.31
C MET A 257 -20.37 7.78 0.86
N SER A 258 -21.00 6.70 1.32
CA SER A 258 -20.67 5.31 0.92
C SER A 258 -20.82 5.05 -0.58
N LYS A 259 -21.67 5.82 -1.28
CA LYS A 259 -21.80 5.78 -2.74
C LYS A 259 -20.78 6.66 -3.47
N THR A 260 -20.22 7.66 -2.78
CA THR A 260 -19.27 8.62 -3.35
C THR A 260 -17.84 8.08 -3.27
N ILE A 261 -17.54 7.26 -2.26
CA ILE A 261 -16.26 6.58 -2.11
C ILE A 261 -16.02 5.67 -3.32
N ARG A 262 -14.87 5.83 -3.96
CA ARG A 262 -14.42 4.95 -5.04
C ARG A 262 -14.03 3.62 -4.41
N ARG A 263 -14.83 2.58 -4.69
CA ARG A 263 -14.63 1.25 -4.11
C ARG A 263 -13.97 0.26 -5.07
N HIS A 264 -13.98 0.55 -6.36
CA HIS A 264 -13.47 -0.37 -7.36
C HIS A 264 -12.45 0.28 -8.27
N ASP A 265 -11.46 -0.51 -8.66
CA ASP A 265 -10.51 -0.17 -9.73
C ASP A 265 -11.19 -0.24 -11.11
N SER A 266 -10.46 0.19 -12.13
CA SER A 266 -10.85 0.10 -13.54
C SER A 266 -11.13 -1.32 -14.04
N LYS A 267 -10.63 -2.35 -13.35
CA LYS A 267 -10.80 -3.78 -13.65
C LYS A 267 -11.90 -4.45 -12.80
N GLY A 268 -12.58 -3.71 -11.91
CA GLY A 268 -13.63 -4.18 -11.03
C GLY A 268 -13.18 -4.71 -9.65
N ASN A 269 -11.88 -4.72 -9.35
CA ASN A 269 -11.34 -5.15 -8.06
C ASN A 269 -11.72 -4.16 -6.96
N VAL A 270 -12.01 -4.62 -5.74
CA VAL A 270 -12.37 -3.73 -4.61
C VAL A 270 -11.11 -3.16 -3.97
N PHE A 271 -10.99 -1.85 -3.84
CA PHE A 271 -9.88 -1.24 -3.12
C PHE A 271 -9.92 -1.59 -1.63
N GLY A 272 -8.74 -1.88 -1.06
CA GLY A 272 -8.57 -1.90 0.38
C GLY A 272 -8.30 -0.51 0.97
N SER A 273 -8.47 -0.37 2.29
CA SER A 273 -8.03 0.81 3.04
C SER A 273 -7.19 0.45 4.28
N ILE A 274 -6.19 1.28 4.56
CA ILE A 274 -5.28 1.13 5.71
C ILE A 274 -5.91 1.76 6.97
N GLY A 275 -6.27 3.04 6.87
CA GLY A 275 -6.78 3.84 7.98
C GLY A 275 -7.68 4.95 7.46
N ASN A 276 -8.73 5.26 8.20
CA ASN A 276 -9.75 6.21 7.78
C ASN A 276 -10.20 7.06 8.98
N VAL A 277 -10.45 8.34 8.75
CA VAL A 277 -11.10 9.22 9.71
C VAL A 277 -12.40 9.72 9.11
N VAL A 278 -13.51 9.52 9.82
CA VAL A 278 -14.84 10.00 9.45
C VAL A 278 -15.22 11.15 10.38
N ILE A 279 -15.43 12.33 9.80
CA ILE A 279 -15.70 13.55 10.55
C ILE A 279 -17.12 13.98 10.25
N ALA A 280 -18.01 13.91 11.24
CA ALA A 280 -19.40 14.32 11.15
C ALA A 280 -19.59 15.70 11.80
N ARG A 281 -20.19 16.65 11.09
CA ARG A 281 -20.45 18.01 11.58
C ARG A 281 -21.92 18.39 11.43
N GLY A 282 -22.43 19.20 12.35
CA GLY A 282 -23.77 19.81 12.23
C GLY A 282 -24.91 18.95 12.79
N ASP A 283 -24.79 18.48 14.03
CA ASP A 283 -25.87 17.75 14.71
C ASP A 283 -26.81 18.72 15.42
N SER A 284 -27.86 19.13 14.72
CA SER A 284 -28.91 19.99 15.26
C SER A 284 -29.83 19.30 16.27
N THR A 285 -29.63 18.01 16.52
CA THR A 285 -30.52 17.16 17.33
C THR A 285 -29.88 16.57 18.57
N ASP A 286 -28.61 16.90 18.86
CA ASP A 286 -27.80 16.36 19.97
C ASP A 286 -27.83 14.82 20.05
N THR A 287 -27.77 14.19 18.87
CA THR A 287 -27.79 12.75 18.64
C THR A 287 -26.41 12.09 18.58
N PHE A 288 -25.31 12.83 18.74
CA PHE A 288 -23.95 12.27 18.89
C PHE A 288 -23.76 11.51 20.21
N TYR A 289 -24.51 10.42 20.41
CA TYR A 289 -24.30 9.46 21.50
C TYR A 289 -23.34 8.33 21.05
N PRO A 290 -22.57 7.72 21.98
CA PRO A 290 -21.57 6.71 21.66
C PRO A 290 -22.07 5.53 20.81
N GLN A 291 -23.32 5.10 20.99
CA GLN A 291 -23.89 3.97 20.22
C GLN A 291 -24.12 4.34 18.74
N MET A 292 -24.45 5.60 18.41
CA MET A 292 -24.58 6.04 17.02
C MET A 292 -23.21 6.08 16.34
N ILE A 293 -22.19 6.56 17.06
CA ILE A 293 -20.80 6.61 16.60
C ILE A 293 -20.30 5.20 16.25
N GLN A 294 -20.51 4.23 17.14
CA GLN A 294 -20.22 2.80 16.88
C GLN A 294 -21.02 2.26 15.68
N GLY A 295 -22.28 2.70 15.53
CA GLY A 295 -23.11 2.34 14.39
C GLY A 295 -22.58 2.88 13.04
N LEU A 296 -22.03 4.10 13.03
CA LEU A 296 -21.39 4.69 11.86
C LEU A 296 -20.09 3.97 11.53
N GLU A 297 -19.23 3.76 12.53
CA GLU A 297 -17.97 3.03 12.39
C GLU A 297 -18.22 1.65 11.78
N LYS A 298 -19.14 0.86 12.34
CA LYS A 298 -19.49 -0.49 11.84
C LYS A 298 -20.00 -0.47 10.39
N LYS A 299 -20.75 0.58 10.00
CA LYS A 299 -21.25 0.72 8.62
C LYS A 299 -20.13 1.09 7.66
N PHE A 300 -19.27 2.02 8.03
CA PHE A 300 -18.13 2.42 7.19
C PHE A 300 -17.08 1.31 7.08
N ARG A 301 -16.87 0.52 8.13
CA ARG A 301 -15.97 -0.64 8.11
C ARG A 301 -16.33 -1.64 7.01
N LYS A 302 -17.63 -1.85 6.79
CA LYS A 302 -18.14 -2.68 5.68
C LYS A 302 -17.93 -2.04 4.31
N SER A 303 -17.90 -0.71 4.22
CA SER A 303 -17.75 0.02 2.95
C SER A 303 -16.30 0.12 2.48
N PHE A 304 -15.34 0.19 3.40
CA PHE A 304 -13.93 0.52 3.11
C PHE A 304 -13.00 -0.68 2.93
N ASN A 305 -13.48 -1.91 3.09
CA ASN A 305 -12.66 -3.14 2.97
C ASN A 305 -11.30 -2.99 3.69
N THR A 306 -11.36 -2.67 4.98
CA THR A 306 -10.19 -2.32 5.79
C THR A 306 -9.24 -3.49 5.96
N VAL A 307 -7.93 -3.22 6.00
CA VAL A 307 -6.89 -4.21 6.32
C VAL A 307 -7.16 -4.93 7.65
N SER A 308 -6.76 -6.20 7.75
CA SER A 308 -6.98 -7.04 8.94
C SER A 308 -6.04 -6.74 10.09
N TRP A 309 -4.82 -6.27 9.79
CA TRP A 309 -3.77 -6.02 10.79
C TRP A 309 -3.97 -4.72 11.57
N ASN A 310 -4.73 -3.75 11.04
CA ASN A 310 -5.02 -2.51 11.76
C ASN A 310 -6.20 -2.74 12.73
N PRO A 311 -5.99 -2.72 14.06
CA PRO A 311 -7.07 -2.93 15.02
C PRO A 311 -8.08 -1.78 15.06
N PHE A 312 -7.65 -0.56 14.68
CA PHE A 312 -8.46 0.66 14.70
C PHE A 312 -8.46 1.32 13.30
N PRO A 313 -9.06 0.68 12.29
CA PRO A 313 -8.96 1.15 10.91
C PRO A 313 -9.88 2.33 10.58
N ILE A 314 -10.77 2.69 11.50
CA ILE A 314 -11.72 3.80 11.36
C ILE A 314 -11.82 4.55 12.67
N ASP A 315 -11.45 5.83 12.64
CA ASP A 315 -11.76 6.78 13.69
C ASP A 315 -12.97 7.64 13.30
N VAL A 316 -13.76 8.03 14.28
CA VAL A 316 -14.95 8.88 14.06
C VAL A 316 -14.88 10.10 14.96
N TRP A 317 -14.84 11.28 14.34
CA TRP A 317 -14.84 12.57 15.03
C TRP A 317 -16.14 13.31 14.77
N THR A 318 -16.60 14.09 15.75
CA THR A 318 -17.89 14.76 15.72
C THR A 318 -17.74 16.22 16.13
N ALA A 319 -18.49 17.10 15.46
CA ALA A 319 -18.67 18.49 15.88
C ALA A 319 -20.14 18.90 15.77
N LYS A 320 -20.67 19.58 16.79
CA LYS A 320 -22.07 20.03 16.83
C LYS A 320 -22.35 21.07 15.74
N THR A 321 -21.39 21.96 15.48
CA THR A 321 -21.52 23.01 14.46
C THR A 321 -20.92 22.57 13.12
N ASN A 322 -21.47 23.09 12.02
CA ASN A 322 -20.91 22.93 10.68
C ASN A 322 -20.69 24.29 10.04
N SER A 323 -19.46 24.79 10.13
CA SER A 323 -19.07 26.11 9.63
C SER A 323 -18.64 26.12 8.15
N ILE A 324 -18.53 24.95 7.53
CA ILE A 324 -18.03 24.80 6.15
C ILE A 324 -19.17 24.93 5.13
N GLY A 325 -20.35 24.47 5.54
CA GLY A 325 -21.58 24.51 4.74
C GLY A 325 -22.45 25.72 5.09
N PRO A 326 -23.50 25.98 4.30
CA PRO A 326 -24.55 26.93 4.68
C PRO A 326 -25.13 26.61 6.07
N ASN A 327 -25.69 27.62 6.74
CA ASN A 327 -26.43 27.45 8.00
C ASN A 327 -27.49 26.33 7.84
N ASP A 328 -27.71 25.53 8.89
CA ASP A 328 -28.61 24.36 8.92
C ASP A 328 -28.23 23.18 8.01
N THR A 329 -26.94 23.01 7.70
CA THR A 329 -26.45 21.82 6.99
C THR A 329 -25.63 20.91 7.89
N ALA A 330 -25.88 19.60 7.81
CA ALA A 330 -24.98 18.59 8.32
C ALA A 330 -23.99 18.18 7.22
N SER A 331 -22.77 17.79 7.62
CA SER A 331 -21.76 17.28 6.70
C SER A 331 -21.04 16.06 7.23
N ILE A 332 -20.59 15.21 6.31
CA ILE A 332 -19.63 14.14 6.58
C ILE A 332 -18.43 14.37 5.67
N THR A 333 -17.25 14.34 6.28
CA THR A 333 -15.96 14.34 5.61
C THR A 333 -15.25 13.03 5.93
N VAL A 334 -14.59 12.45 4.95
CA VAL A 334 -13.79 11.24 5.13
C VAL A 334 -12.39 11.54 4.64
N ALA A 335 -11.39 11.35 5.50
CA ALA A 335 -10.00 11.21 5.10
C ALA A 335 -9.66 9.71 5.06
N SER A 336 -9.23 9.19 3.92
CA SER A 336 -9.02 7.75 3.71
C SER A 336 -7.66 7.50 3.06
N ASN A 337 -6.85 6.66 3.70
CA ASN A 337 -5.66 6.09 3.11
C ASN A 337 -6.02 4.73 2.48
N SER A 338 -6.05 4.68 1.16
CA SER A 338 -6.57 3.53 0.41
C SER A 338 -5.73 3.18 -0.80
N GLU A 339 -5.88 1.94 -1.27
CA GLU A 339 -5.25 1.41 -2.47
C GLU A 339 -5.63 2.19 -3.74
N SER A 340 -6.68 2.99 -3.71
CA SER A 340 -7.15 3.78 -4.86
C SER A 340 -6.14 4.79 -5.39
N ILE A 341 -5.07 5.09 -4.64
CA ILE A 341 -3.97 5.92 -5.13
C ILE A 341 -3.13 5.23 -6.21
N VAL A 342 -3.10 3.89 -6.23
CA VAL A 342 -2.16 3.10 -7.04
C VAL A 342 -2.34 3.40 -8.52
N GLU A 343 -3.58 3.41 -9.01
CA GLU A 343 -3.87 3.63 -10.44
C GLU A 343 -3.34 4.98 -10.95
N PHE A 344 -3.43 6.04 -10.14
CA PHE A 344 -2.90 7.35 -10.53
C PHE A 344 -1.38 7.33 -10.59
N HIS A 345 -0.72 6.75 -9.58
CA HIS A 345 0.73 6.66 -9.52
C HIS A 345 1.29 5.80 -10.66
N GLU A 346 0.66 4.66 -10.95
CA GLU A 346 0.99 3.81 -12.11
C GLU A 346 0.86 4.59 -13.42
N THR A 347 -0.24 5.33 -13.60
CA THR A 347 -0.43 6.11 -14.83
C THR A 347 0.64 7.18 -15.01
N VAL A 348 1.02 7.88 -13.93
CA VAL A 348 2.10 8.87 -13.95
C VAL A 348 3.44 8.19 -14.25
N TYR A 349 3.73 7.08 -13.58
CA TYR A 349 4.95 6.30 -13.74
C TYR A 349 5.10 5.80 -15.19
N GLU A 350 4.12 5.08 -15.73
CA GLU A 350 4.17 4.50 -17.07
C GLU A 350 4.32 5.58 -18.15
N LYS A 351 3.49 6.63 -18.08
CA LYS A 351 3.56 7.73 -19.06
C LYS A 351 4.90 8.48 -18.99
N SER A 352 5.50 8.61 -17.80
CA SER A 352 6.81 9.24 -17.62
C SER A 352 7.94 8.32 -18.12
N ARG A 353 7.89 7.01 -17.83
CA ARG A 353 8.86 6.02 -18.31
C ARG A 353 8.93 5.98 -19.82
N VAL A 354 7.79 5.96 -20.50
CA VAL A 354 7.73 5.97 -21.99
C VAL A 354 8.40 7.22 -22.56
N LYS A 355 8.12 8.40 -21.98
CA LYS A 355 8.76 9.66 -22.42
C LYS A 355 10.27 9.65 -22.14
N PHE A 356 10.69 9.09 -21.00
CA PHE A 356 12.08 9.06 -20.58
C PHE A 356 12.91 8.13 -21.46
N ALA A 357 12.37 6.94 -21.78
CA ALA A 357 12.98 6.02 -22.73
C ALA A 357 13.15 6.65 -24.13
N ALA A 358 12.19 7.49 -24.55
CA ALA A 358 12.27 8.27 -25.78
C ALA A 358 13.19 9.50 -25.70
N LYS A 359 13.78 9.79 -24.53
CA LYS A 359 14.57 11.00 -24.24
C LYS A 359 13.82 12.31 -24.53
N ALA A 360 12.48 12.28 -24.45
CA ALA A 360 11.63 13.40 -24.80
C ALA A 360 11.63 14.45 -23.69
N TYR A 361 11.79 15.74 -24.04
CA TYR A 361 11.73 16.89 -23.12
C TYR A 361 12.75 16.95 -21.97
N ILE A 362 13.59 15.93 -21.78
CA ILE A 362 14.61 15.88 -20.70
C ILE A 362 15.57 17.08 -20.74
N HIS A 363 15.92 17.56 -21.94
CA HIS A 363 16.82 18.71 -22.11
C HIS A 363 16.35 19.98 -21.39
N TRP A 364 15.03 20.17 -21.21
CA TRP A 364 14.49 21.29 -20.43
C TRP A 364 14.87 21.16 -18.95
N TYR A 365 14.84 19.96 -18.39
CA TYR A 365 15.20 19.69 -17.00
C TYR A 365 16.71 19.76 -16.78
N ASN A 366 17.49 19.18 -17.69
CA ASN A 366 18.96 19.23 -17.65
C ASN A 366 19.50 20.66 -17.67
N LYS A 367 18.85 21.56 -18.43
CA LYS A 367 19.21 22.98 -18.48
C LYS A 367 19.13 23.65 -17.10
N TYR A 368 18.26 23.16 -16.22
CA TYR A 368 18.05 23.72 -14.89
C TYR A 368 18.58 22.80 -13.77
N GLY A 369 19.53 21.93 -14.09
CA GLY A 369 20.29 21.16 -13.10
C GLY A 369 19.63 19.86 -12.63
N VAL A 370 18.46 19.49 -13.16
CA VAL A 370 17.87 18.16 -12.90
C VAL A 370 18.48 17.17 -13.88
N THR A 371 19.21 16.21 -13.36
CA THR A 371 19.95 15.20 -14.12
C THR A 371 19.09 13.98 -14.44
N ASN A 372 19.60 13.10 -15.30
CA ASN A 372 18.95 11.82 -15.57
C ASN A 372 18.92 10.92 -14.32
N GLU A 373 19.92 11.04 -13.44
CA GLU A 373 20.00 10.28 -12.19
C GLU A 373 18.84 10.67 -11.26
N ASP A 374 18.50 11.96 -11.19
CA ASP A 374 17.35 12.44 -10.41
C ASP A 374 16.02 11.84 -10.91
N PHE A 375 15.89 11.65 -12.23
CA PHE A 375 14.73 10.97 -12.81
C PHE A 375 14.69 9.49 -12.45
N GLU A 376 15.82 8.79 -12.55
CA GLU A 376 15.93 7.37 -12.17
C GLU A 376 15.57 7.18 -10.69
N GLU A 377 16.13 8.00 -9.81
CA GLU A 377 15.82 7.98 -8.39
C GLU A 377 14.34 8.29 -8.11
N ALA A 378 13.75 9.25 -8.82
CA ALA A 378 12.33 9.55 -8.70
C ALA A 378 11.43 8.40 -9.19
N PHE A 379 11.86 7.67 -10.22
CA PHE A 379 11.13 6.48 -10.65
C PHE A 379 11.17 5.38 -9.61
N ASP A 380 12.34 5.11 -9.01
CA ASP A 380 12.50 4.07 -7.99
C ASP A 380 11.62 4.38 -6.77
N VAL A 381 11.61 5.64 -6.30
CA VAL A 381 10.74 6.05 -5.19
C VAL A 381 9.26 5.86 -5.52
N VAL A 382 8.81 6.26 -6.71
CA VAL A 382 7.39 6.13 -7.08
C VAL A 382 7.00 4.67 -7.30
N GLU A 383 7.91 3.86 -7.84
CA GLU A 383 7.74 2.41 -7.95
C GLU A 383 7.62 1.76 -6.57
N ASP A 384 8.49 2.13 -5.62
CA ASP A 384 8.41 1.66 -4.23
C ASP A 384 7.08 2.03 -3.57
N ILE A 385 6.57 3.25 -3.77
CA ILE A 385 5.23 3.63 -3.29
C ILE A 385 4.18 2.67 -3.87
N ILE A 386 4.18 2.45 -5.18
CA ILE A 386 3.22 1.57 -5.85
C ILE A 386 3.31 0.15 -5.29
N GLN A 387 4.52 -0.40 -5.18
CA GLN A 387 4.74 -1.76 -4.71
C GLN A 387 4.37 -1.92 -3.24
N ASN A 388 4.68 -0.93 -2.39
CA ASN A 388 4.32 -0.97 -0.97
C ASN A 388 2.79 -1.02 -0.78
N TYR A 389 2.05 -0.15 -1.47
CA TYR A 389 0.59 -0.20 -1.45
C TYR A 389 0.07 -1.53 -1.99
N LYS A 390 0.58 -1.99 -3.14
CA LYS A 390 0.19 -3.30 -3.70
C LYS A 390 0.50 -4.47 -2.79
N ARG A 391 1.59 -4.44 -2.01
CA ARG A 391 1.96 -5.50 -1.06
C ARG A 391 1.01 -5.52 0.14
N LEU A 392 0.69 -4.35 0.69
CA LEU A 392 -0.26 -4.23 1.80
C LEU A 392 -1.66 -4.74 1.46
N PHE A 393 -2.05 -4.54 0.20
CA PHE A 393 -3.33 -4.95 -0.34
C PHE A 393 -3.20 -6.12 -1.31
N ALA A 394 -2.06 -6.80 -1.33
CA ALA A 394 -1.85 -8.02 -2.10
C ALA A 394 -2.85 -8.99 -1.53
N ARG A 395 -4.01 -9.01 -2.19
CA ARG A 395 -5.18 -9.65 -1.64
C ARG A 395 -4.76 -11.07 -1.37
N VAL A 396 -4.90 -11.41 -0.10
CA VAL A 396 -5.51 -12.64 0.40
C VAL A 396 -6.67 -13.00 -0.54
N ASN A 397 -6.37 -13.45 -1.76
CA ASN A 397 -7.31 -14.06 -2.70
C ASN A 397 -7.63 -15.48 -2.23
N GLY A 398 -7.46 -15.77 -0.94
CA GLY A 398 -7.17 -17.12 -0.48
C GLY A 398 -6.08 -17.74 -1.36
N LEU A 399 -5.03 -17.02 -1.75
CA LEU A 399 -3.88 -17.62 -2.42
C LEU A 399 -2.65 -17.17 -1.63
N ILE A 400 -2.02 -18.11 -0.92
CA ILE A 400 -0.81 -17.89 -0.14
C ILE A 400 0.34 -17.75 -1.14
N ASP A 401 1.03 -16.60 -1.13
CA ASP A 401 2.35 -16.49 -1.74
C ASP A 401 3.37 -17.13 -0.78
N TRP A 402 3.72 -18.39 -1.05
CA TRP A 402 4.65 -19.13 -0.21
C TRP A 402 6.07 -18.56 -0.24
N ALA A 403 6.49 -17.88 -1.30
CA ALA A 403 7.83 -17.29 -1.35
C ALA A 403 7.95 -16.14 -0.33
N ALA A 404 6.93 -15.27 -0.27
CA ALA A 404 6.85 -14.20 0.72
C ALA A 404 6.58 -14.74 2.15
N ALA A 405 5.68 -15.73 2.28
CA ALA A 405 5.34 -16.31 3.58
C ALA A 405 6.51 -17.06 4.24
N ILE A 406 7.35 -17.75 3.46
CA ILE A 406 8.51 -18.49 3.95
C ILE A 406 9.66 -17.55 4.32
N ALA A 407 9.88 -16.49 3.53
CA ALA A 407 10.89 -15.47 3.83
C ALA A 407 10.57 -14.72 5.13
N ALA A 408 9.28 -14.45 5.40
CA ALA A 408 8.82 -13.82 6.64
C ALA A 408 8.75 -14.78 7.83
N ALA A 409 8.48 -16.07 7.60
CA ALA A 409 8.24 -17.06 8.65
C ALA A 409 9.31 -18.17 8.66
N GLY A 410 10.41 -17.91 9.38
CA GLY A 410 11.27 -18.98 9.91
C GLY A 410 10.54 -19.94 10.88
N MET A 411 9.27 -19.69 11.20
CA MET A 411 8.46 -20.45 12.17
C MET A 411 7.55 -21.52 11.56
N ALA A 412 7.08 -21.40 10.32
CA ALA A 412 6.03 -22.31 9.79
C ALA A 412 6.48 -23.78 9.75
N ALA A 413 7.76 -24.05 9.51
CA ALA A 413 8.33 -25.39 9.56
C ALA A 413 8.30 -26.04 10.95
N SER A 414 8.21 -25.24 12.03
CA SER A 414 8.15 -25.74 13.41
C SER A 414 6.75 -26.23 13.83
N ALA A 415 5.68 -25.81 13.15
CA ALA A 415 4.31 -26.27 13.39
C ALA A 415 3.97 -27.62 12.74
N VAL A 416 4.80 -28.08 11.80
CA VAL A 416 4.62 -29.40 11.20
C VAL A 416 5.06 -30.46 12.21
N THR A 417 4.11 -31.24 12.70
CA THR A 417 4.39 -32.25 13.73
C THR A 417 4.97 -33.52 13.11
N SER A 418 5.93 -34.14 13.79
CA SER A 418 6.50 -35.42 13.34
C SER A 418 5.49 -36.54 13.54
N GLY A 419 5.21 -37.28 12.46
CA GLY A 419 4.38 -38.47 12.47
C GLY A 419 5.14 -39.72 12.93
N ALA A 420 4.46 -40.86 12.91
CA ALA A 420 4.96 -42.08 13.53
C ALA A 420 6.23 -42.61 12.86
N SER A 421 6.37 -42.46 11.53
CA SER A 421 7.55 -42.95 10.81
C SER A 421 8.81 -42.13 11.11
N VAL A 422 8.66 -40.85 11.45
CA VAL A 422 9.75 -39.95 11.85
C VAL A 422 10.12 -40.21 13.32
N LEU A 423 9.11 -40.26 14.20
CA LEU A 423 9.32 -40.44 15.65
C LEU A 423 9.90 -41.82 16.02
N ASN A 424 9.56 -42.87 15.27
CA ASN A 424 10.10 -44.20 15.49
C ASN A 424 11.57 -44.34 15.08
N GLY A 425 12.23 -43.23 14.68
CA GLY A 425 13.68 -43.20 14.51
C GLY A 425 14.16 -44.23 13.50
N LEU A 426 13.42 -44.41 12.39
CA LEU A 426 13.91 -45.10 11.21
C LEU A 426 15.07 -44.28 10.64
N LEU A 427 16.22 -44.30 11.33
CA LEU A 427 17.49 -43.75 10.91
C LEU A 427 17.82 -44.43 9.58
N GLY A 428 17.76 -43.64 8.51
CA GLY A 428 17.99 -44.10 7.15
C GLY A 428 19.26 -44.95 7.05
N GLY A 429 19.11 -46.15 6.50
CA GLY A 429 20.22 -46.95 5.96
C GLY A 429 21.47 -47.02 6.84
N SER A 430 21.33 -47.21 8.16
CA SER A 430 22.47 -47.18 9.11
C SER A 430 23.56 -48.23 8.83
N GLY A 431 23.34 -49.18 7.91
CA GLY A 431 24.33 -50.15 7.44
C GLY A 431 24.74 -50.05 5.95
N TYR A 432 24.18 -49.12 5.17
CA TYR A 432 24.42 -49.06 3.71
C TYR A 432 25.29 -47.86 3.32
N SER A 433 26.16 -48.05 2.32
CA SER A 433 27.02 -46.99 1.78
C SER A 433 26.24 -45.93 1.00
N VAL A 434 25.10 -46.31 0.41
CA VAL A 434 24.20 -45.42 -0.34
C VAL A 434 22.76 -45.61 0.14
N ALA A 435 22.11 -44.52 0.52
CA ALA A 435 20.73 -44.47 1.00
C ALA A 435 20.08 -43.12 0.68
N CYS A 436 18.76 -43.12 0.52
CA CYS A 436 17.98 -41.89 0.40
C CYS A 436 16.80 -41.93 1.40
N THR A 437 16.71 -40.89 2.23
CA THR A 437 15.56 -40.66 3.11
C THR A 437 14.72 -39.55 2.51
N VAL A 438 13.46 -39.83 2.22
CA VAL A 438 12.52 -38.85 1.69
C VAL A 438 11.53 -38.49 2.79
N GLU A 439 11.59 -37.24 3.25
CA GLU A 439 10.62 -36.66 4.16
C GLU A 439 9.49 -36.00 3.37
N VAL A 440 8.26 -36.33 3.74
CA VAL A 440 7.04 -35.82 3.11
C VAL A 440 6.27 -34.99 4.12
N GLU A 441 6.06 -33.72 3.81
CA GLU A 441 5.29 -32.78 4.62
C GLU A 441 3.96 -32.46 3.95
N ASN A 442 2.86 -32.60 4.70
CA ASN A 442 1.53 -32.24 4.23
C ASN A 442 1.06 -30.96 4.92
N TRP A 443 1.07 -29.85 4.20
CA TRP A 443 0.61 -28.56 4.74
C TRP A 443 -0.88 -28.32 4.46
N THR A 444 -1.52 -29.17 3.66
CA THR A 444 -2.93 -29.07 3.31
C THR A 444 -3.83 -29.63 4.44
N LYS A 445 -5.10 -29.22 4.47
CA LYS A 445 -6.15 -29.82 5.31
C LYS A 445 -6.57 -31.21 4.83
N TYR A 446 -6.16 -31.59 3.62
CA TYR A 446 -6.51 -32.84 2.99
C TYR A 446 -5.44 -33.89 3.32
N PRO A 447 -5.79 -35.07 3.87
CA PRO A 447 -4.80 -36.12 4.08
C PRO A 447 -4.23 -36.61 2.74
N LEU A 448 -2.92 -36.87 2.71
CA LEU A 448 -2.25 -37.55 1.60
C LEU A 448 -2.45 -39.06 1.76
N ILE A 449 -3.37 -39.63 0.99
CA ILE A 449 -3.85 -41.01 1.12
C ILE A 449 -3.43 -41.89 -0.06
N TYR A 450 -3.57 -43.21 0.12
CA TYR A 450 -3.19 -44.23 -0.88
C TYR A 450 -1.76 -44.05 -1.41
N PRO A 451 -0.74 -44.08 -0.52
CA PRO A 451 0.65 -44.04 -0.95
C PRO A 451 0.94 -45.20 -1.90
N GLU A 452 1.51 -44.90 -3.05
CA GLU A 452 2.01 -45.90 -3.99
C GLU A 452 3.46 -45.58 -4.31
N SER A 453 4.31 -46.61 -4.31
CA SER A 453 5.71 -46.50 -4.65
C SER A 453 6.13 -47.57 -5.63
N TYR A 454 7.02 -47.19 -6.53
CA TYR A 454 7.66 -48.07 -7.48
C TYR A 454 9.16 -47.84 -7.42
N ILE A 455 9.93 -48.91 -7.47
CA ILE A 455 11.39 -48.86 -7.43
C ILE A 455 11.94 -49.52 -8.69
N ASN A 456 12.86 -48.84 -9.36
CA ASN A 456 13.56 -49.37 -10.52
C ASN A 456 14.89 -49.99 -10.11
N GLY A 457 15.55 -49.39 -9.11
CA GLY A 457 16.79 -49.91 -8.53
C GLY A 457 16.87 -49.63 -7.03
N GLY A 458 17.45 -50.58 -6.29
CA GLY A 458 17.59 -50.55 -4.83
C GLY A 458 16.43 -51.20 -4.07
N ILE A 459 16.33 -50.91 -2.77
CA ILE A 459 15.27 -51.42 -1.90
C ILE A 459 14.59 -50.30 -1.12
N ILE A 460 13.27 -50.41 -0.92
CA ILE A 460 12.51 -49.57 0.02
C ILE A 460 12.49 -50.28 1.36
N GLN A 461 13.21 -49.74 2.36
CA GLN A 461 13.31 -50.34 3.69
C GLN A 461 12.07 -50.02 4.55
N ALA A 462 11.55 -48.81 4.40
CA ALA A 462 10.32 -48.36 5.04
C ALA A 462 9.46 -47.77 3.92
N PRO A 463 8.27 -48.35 3.62
CA PRO A 463 7.42 -47.87 2.54
C PRO A 463 6.78 -46.52 2.89
N PRO A 464 6.35 -45.74 1.88
CA PRO A 464 5.63 -44.50 2.13
C PRO A 464 4.29 -44.77 2.80
N VAL A 465 3.93 -43.89 3.73
CA VAL A 465 2.71 -43.99 4.55
C VAL A 465 1.77 -42.83 4.27
N VAL A 466 0.56 -42.91 4.81
CA VAL A 466 -0.43 -41.81 4.78
C VAL A 466 0.11 -40.63 5.59
N VAL A 467 0.04 -39.42 5.03
CA VAL A 467 0.53 -38.20 5.70
C VAL A 467 -0.67 -37.32 6.07
N ARG A 468 -0.92 -37.18 7.37
CA ARG A 468 -2.06 -36.41 7.88
C ARG A 468 -1.83 -34.90 7.72
N PRO A 469 -2.90 -34.09 7.71
CA PRO A 469 -2.79 -32.63 7.68
C PRO A 469 -1.87 -32.08 8.76
N GLY A 470 -0.93 -31.21 8.39
CA GLY A 470 0.02 -30.57 9.31
C GLY A 470 1.08 -31.51 9.89
N GLN A 471 1.28 -32.68 9.28
CA GLN A 471 2.28 -33.67 9.73
C GLN A 471 3.38 -33.91 8.71
N ARG A 472 4.49 -34.45 9.20
CA ARG A 472 5.62 -34.97 8.42
C ARG A 472 5.78 -36.46 8.65
N GLU A 473 5.86 -37.21 7.57
CA GLU A 473 6.24 -38.63 7.59
C GLU A 473 7.51 -38.81 6.74
N GLN A 474 8.16 -39.97 6.83
CA GLN A 474 9.35 -40.30 6.06
C GLN A 474 9.29 -41.73 5.55
N PHE A 475 9.95 -41.97 4.42
CA PHE A 475 10.22 -43.29 3.92
C PHE A 475 11.68 -43.41 3.51
N ASN A 476 12.22 -44.62 3.58
CA ASN A 476 13.65 -44.86 3.48
C ASN A 476 13.96 -45.88 2.41
N THR A 477 15.05 -45.61 1.70
CA THR A 477 15.58 -46.46 0.65
C THR A 477 17.06 -46.74 0.88
N ALA A 478 17.53 -47.87 0.36
CA ALA A 478 18.92 -48.29 0.49
C ALA A 478 19.42 -48.93 -0.82
N THR A 479 20.74 -48.96 -0.99
CA THR A 479 21.49 -49.47 -2.16
C THR A 479 21.13 -48.74 -3.46
N SER A 480 22.03 -47.87 -3.97
CA SER A 480 21.93 -47.14 -5.25
C SER A 480 20.50 -47.04 -5.80
N THR A 481 19.73 -46.10 -5.28
CA THR A 481 18.27 -46.17 -5.34
C THR A 481 17.68 -45.13 -6.26
N TYR A 482 16.79 -45.58 -7.15
CA TYR A 482 15.98 -44.69 -7.96
C TYR A 482 14.57 -45.26 -8.14
N GLY A 483 13.59 -44.39 -8.06
CA GLY A 483 12.19 -44.78 -8.01
C GLY A 483 11.24 -43.59 -7.88
N THR A 484 9.95 -43.90 -7.73
CA THR A 484 8.88 -42.92 -7.65
C THR A 484 7.93 -43.27 -6.50
N ALA A 485 7.39 -42.25 -5.85
CA ALA A 485 6.35 -42.39 -4.83
C ALA A 485 5.27 -41.33 -5.08
N SER A 486 4.03 -41.63 -4.72
CA SER A 486 2.93 -40.73 -4.98
C SER A 486 1.79 -40.88 -3.98
N TRP A 487 1.06 -39.79 -3.75
CA TRP A 487 -0.08 -39.74 -2.84
C TRP A 487 -1.25 -39.02 -3.48
N LEU A 488 -2.44 -39.58 -3.30
CA LEU A 488 -3.68 -38.91 -3.63
C LEU A 488 -3.97 -37.83 -2.57
N ILE A 489 -4.18 -36.60 -3.01
CA ILE A 489 -4.64 -35.51 -2.15
C ILE A 489 -6.15 -35.70 -1.97
N SER A 490 -6.59 -36.10 -0.77
CA SER A 490 -7.99 -36.51 -0.55
C SER A 490 -9.00 -35.46 -0.98
N SER A 491 -10.09 -35.88 -1.63
CA SER A 491 -11.21 -35.02 -2.06
C SER A 491 -10.91 -33.93 -3.10
N THR A 492 -9.72 -33.92 -3.73
CA THR A 492 -9.34 -32.86 -4.70
C THR A 492 -9.25 -33.36 -6.15
N GLY A 493 -9.16 -34.68 -6.35
CA GLY A 493 -8.92 -35.23 -7.69
C GLY A 493 -7.47 -35.09 -8.16
N LYS A 494 -6.53 -34.68 -7.30
CA LYS A 494 -5.11 -34.51 -7.62
C LYS A 494 -4.23 -35.54 -6.91
N ARG A 495 -3.13 -35.92 -7.56
CA ARG A 495 -2.10 -36.83 -7.06
C ARG A 495 -0.74 -36.14 -7.13
N SER A 496 -0.05 -36.09 -6.00
CA SER A 496 1.30 -35.57 -5.87
C SER A 496 2.31 -36.68 -6.10
N VAL A 497 3.41 -36.39 -6.80
CA VAL A 497 4.42 -37.36 -7.21
C VAL A 497 5.81 -36.83 -6.84
N VAL A 498 6.63 -37.71 -6.24
CA VAL A 498 8.05 -37.49 -6.01
C VAL A 498 8.85 -38.59 -6.71
N MET A 499 9.95 -38.21 -7.33
CA MET A 499 10.90 -39.11 -7.97
C MET A 499 12.27 -38.84 -7.38
N TRP A 500 13.06 -39.88 -7.16
CA TRP A 500 14.42 -39.73 -6.64
C TRP A 500 15.38 -40.64 -7.39
N SER A 501 16.63 -40.20 -7.50
CA SER A 501 17.77 -41.00 -7.93
C SER A 501 18.98 -40.66 -7.06
N CYS A 502 19.59 -41.68 -6.47
CA CYS A 502 20.79 -41.60 -5.64
C CYS A 502 21.78 -42.69 -6.09
N PRO A 503 22.67 -42.38 -7.06
CA PRO A 503 23.57 -43.35 -7.66
C PRO A 503 24.73 -43.75 -6.74
N TYR A 504 25.37 -44.89 -7.04
CA TYR A 504 26.53 -45.36 -6.28
C TYR A 504 27.83 -44.60 -6.59
N SER A 505 28.10 -44.28 -7.86
CA SER A 505 29.27 -43.49 -8.27
C SER A 505 28.84 -42.08 -8.64
N PHE A 506 29.49 -41.10 -7.98
CA PHE A 506 29.33 -39.66 -8.23
C PHE A 506 30.36 -39.14 -9.25
N ASP A 507 31.24 -40.00 -9.77
CA ASP A 507 32.26 -39.61 -10.75
C ASP A 507 31.64 -39.28 -12.12
N LEU A 508 30.43 -39.77 -12.39
CA LEU A 508 29.70 -39.63 -13.66
C LEU A 508 28.22 -39.23 -13.50
N ASN A 509 27.62 -39.29 -12.30
CA ASN A 509 26.18 -39.06 -12.09
C ASN A 509 25.89 -38.23 -10.84
N SER A 510 24.89 -37.35 -10.93
CA SER A 510 24.40 -36.50 -9.84
C SER A 510 23.25 -37.19 -9.09
N ASN A 511 22.97 -36.75 -7.85
CA ASN A 511 21.66 -37.03 -7.25
C ASN A 511 20.59 -36.27 -8.03
N GLU A 512 19.41 -36.87 -8.20
CA GLU A 512 18.30 -36.22 -8.93
C GLU A 512 17.00 -36.31 -8.13
N LEU A 513 16.24 -35.23 -8.18
CA LEU A 513 14.90 -35.16 -7.59
C LEU A 513 13.90 -34.66 -8.63
N GLY A 514 12.77 -35.35 -8.72
CA GLY A 514 11.61 -34.92 -9.50
C GLY A 514 10.42 -34.63 -8.60
N VAL A 515 9.71 -33.54 -8.85
CA VAL A 515 8.41 -33.24 -8.22
C VAL A 515 7.34 -33.03 -9.27
N GLY A 516 6.14 -33.57 -9.02
CA GLY A 516 5.06 -33.50 -9.99
C GLY A 516 3.65 -33.55 -9.41
N LEU A 517 2.71 -33.13 -10.27
CA LEU A 517 1.26 -33.13 -10.02
C LEU A 517 0.53 -33.76 -11.22
N THR A 518 -0.43 -34.65 -10.93
CA THR A 518 -1.28 -35.31 -11.94
C THR A 518 -2.70 -35.53 -11.41
N ASP A 519 -3.61 -36.00 -12.27
CA ASP A 519 -5.01 -36.22 -11.94
C ASP A 519 -5.25 -37.62 -11.31
N LYS A 520 -6.35 -37.72 -10.54
CA LYS A 520 -6.79 -38.93 -9.82
C LYS A 520 -7.14 -40.05 -10.80
N GLY A 521 -6.15 -40.85 -11.15
CA GLY A 521 -6.29 -42.02 -12.03
C GLY A 521 -5.05 -42.28 -12.89
N VAL A 522 -4.16 -41.28 -13.03
CA VAL A 522 -2.91 -41.46 -13.77
C VAL A 522 -1.86 -42.02 -12.80
N ILE A 523 -1.56 -43.31 -12.97
CA ILE A 523 -0.51 -44.01 -12.22
C ILE A 523 0.34 -44.76 -13.25
N GLN A 524 1.42 -44.13 -13.67
CA GLN A 524 2.28 -44.61 -14.75
C GLN A 524 3.73 -44.65 -14.27
N HIS A 525 3.97 -45.33 -13.14
CA HIS A 525 5.27 -45.35 -12.47
C HIS A 525 6.47 -45.71 -13.38
N LYS A 526 6.27 -46.63 -14.34
CA LYS A 526 7.32 -46.99 -15.32
C LYS A 526 7.62 -45.84 -16.28
N ASP A 527 6.59 -45.19 -16.80
CA ASP A 527 6.73 -44.07 -17.74
C ASP A 527 7.30 -42.84 -17.02
N TRP A 528 6.92 -42.62 -15.76
CA TRP A 528 7.46 -41.56 -14.90
C TRP A 528 8.95 -41.74 -14.62
N SER A 529 9.39 -42.97 -14.33
CA SER A 529 10.82 -43.23 -14.14
C SER A 529 11.61 -43.04 -15.45
N GLN A 530 11.04 -43.40 -16.60
CA GLN A 530 11.67 -43.12 -17.91
C GLN A 530 11.69 -41.63 -18.26
N GLN A 531 10.69 -40.86 -17.80
CA GLN A 531 10.67 -39.39 -17.94
C GLN A 531 11.74 -38.73 -17.07
N MET A 532 12.03 -39.28 -15.89
CA MET A 532 13.15 -38.86 -15.06
C MET A 532 14.49 -39.09 -15.77
N GLU A 533 14.69 -40.30 -16.32
CA GLU A 533 15.94 -40.67 -17.02
C GLU A 533 16.14 -39.92 -18.36
N SER A 534 15.05 -39.56 -19.05
CA SER A 534 15.11 -38.90 -20.36
C SER A 534 15.00 -37.38 -20.31
N GLY A 535 14.67 -36.80 -19.15
CA GLY A 535 14.48 -35.36 -18.98
C GLY A 535 13.28 -34.76 -19.74
N THR A 536 12.34 -35.60 -20.21
CA THR A 536 11.19 -35.15 -21.02
C THR A 536 9.88 -35.21 -20.25
N SER A 537 9.08 -34.14 -20.34
CA SER A 537 7.72 -34.09 -19.78
C SER A 537 6.74 -34.80 -20.72
N GLY A 538 6.16 -35.92 -20.26
CA GLY A 538 5.16 -36.68 -21.01
C GLY A 538 3.73 -36.13 -20.87
N SER A 539 2.81 -36.65 -21.67
CA SER A 539 1.39 -36.26 -21.63
C SER A 539 0.72 -36.75 -20.34
N GLY A 540 0.43 -35.84 -19.40
CA GLY A 540 -0.41 -36.12 -18.22
C GLY A 540 0.25 -35.92 -16.85
N LEU A 541 1.56 -35.66 -16.79
CA LEU A 541 2.27 -35.33 -15.56
C LEU A 541 2.96 -33.96 -15.71
N ASN A 542 2.58 -33.00 -14.88
CA ASN A 542 3.36 -31.77 -14.75
C ASN A 542 4.57 -32.12 -13.86
N LEU A 543 5.80 -32.06 -14.41
CA LEU A 543 7.03 -32.52 -13.76
C LEU A 543 8.10 -31.43 -13.79
N ARG A 544 8.80 -31.26 -12.66
CA ARG A 544 10.02 -30.45 -12.55
C ARG A 544 11.14 -31.33 -12.01
N LEU A 545 12.28 -31.36 -12.69
CA LEU A 545 13.48 -32.09 -12.31
C LEU A 545 14.53 -31.12 -11.76
N GLY A 546 15.37 -31.62 -10.84
CA GLY A 546 16.55 -30.92 -10.33
C GLY A 546 17.70 -31.89 -10.13
N GLU A 547 18.91 -31.42 -10.41
CA GLU A 547 20.16 -32.15 -10.24
C GLU A 547 20.94 -31.58 -9.03
N TYR A 548 21.48 -32.47 -8.20
CA TYR A 548 22.04 -32.15 -6.89
C TYR A 548 23.45 -32.74 -6.77
N TYR A 549 24.42 -32.02 -7.35
CA TYR A 549 25.85 -32.39 -7.30
C TYR A 549 26.64 -31.46 -6.38
N GLN A 550 26.72 -30.17 -6.71
CA GLN A 550 27.44 -29.16 -5.91
C GLN A 550 26.52 -28.15 -5.22
N HIS A 551 25.25 -28.09 -5.62
CA HIS A 551 24.28 -27.10 -5.15
C HIS A 551 22.98 -27.78 -4.74
N THR A 552 22.28 -27.16 -3.78
CA THR A 552 20.99 -27.63 -3.28
C THR A 552 19.93 -26.57 -3.55
N GLU A 553 19.44 -26.51 -4.79
CA GLU A 553 18.34 -25.62 -5.14
C GLU A 553 16.98 -26.26 -4.83
N THR A 554 16.01 -25.45 -4.43
CA THR A 554 14.64 -25.95 -4.27
C THR A 554 13.95 -25.92 -5.62
N ILE A 555 13.42 -27.06 -6.03
CA ILE A 555 12.54 -27.16 -7.20
C ILE A 555 11.08 -27.06 -6.77
N SER A 556 10.26 -26.39 -7.57
CA SER A 556 8.83 -26.31 -7.31
C SER A 556 8.01 -26.46 -8.58
N ILE A 557 6.79 -26.93 -8.40
CA ILE A 557 5.79 -27.00 -9.44
C ILE A 557 4.42 -26.68 -8.88
N LYS A 558 3.58 -26.06 -9.70
CA LYS A 558 2.26 -25.57 -9.29
C LYS A 558 1.20 -25.89 -10.32
N ASP A 559 -0.01 -26.13 -9.83
CA ASP A 559 -1.24 -26.09 -10.62
C ASP A 559 -2.18 -24.99 -10.12
N SER A 560 -3.50 -25.12 -10.29
CA SER A 560 -4.48 -24.15 -9.81
C SER A 560 -4.83 -24.29 -8.32
N GLN A 561 -4.47 -25.39 -7.66
CA GLN A 561 -4.89 -25.71 -6.30
C GLN A 561 -3.71 -25.92 -5.34
N PHE A 562 -2.62 -26.52 -5.83
CA PHE A 562 -1.49 -26.95 -5.02
C PHE A 562 -0.14 -26.51 -5.61
N GLU A 563 0.80 -26.28 -4.70
CA GLU A 563 2.22 -26.20 -4.99
C GLU A 563 2.92 -27.40 -4.34
N VAL A 564 3.83 -28.02 -5.09
CA VAL A 564 4.69 -29.08 -4.61
C VAL A 564 6.13 -28.64 -4.74
N THR A 565 6.89 -28.74 -3.65
CA THR A 565 8.31 -28.34 -3.60
C THR A 565 9.19 -29.51 -3.19
N GLY A 566 10.41 -29.52 -3.71
CA GLY A 566 11.40 -30.56 -3.49
C GLY A 566 12.79 -29.98 -3.29
N ILE A 567 13.56 -30.56 -2.38
CA ILE A 567 15.00 -30.30 -2.25
C ILE A 567 15.70 -31.59 -1.80
N MET A 568 16.90 -31.85 -2.32
CA MET A 568 17.67 -33.05 -2.00
C MET A 568 19.11 -32.71 -1.61
N GLY A 569 19.70 -33.50 -0.71
CA GLY A 569 21.12 -33.39 -0.37
C GLY A 569 22.03 -34.02 -1.44
N THR A 570 23.29 -33.60 -1.48
CA THR A 570 24.28 -34.03 -2.48
C THR A 570 25.13 -35.24 -2.07
N SER A 571 24.86 -35.85 -0.91
CA SER A 571 25.67 -36.96 -0.39
C SER A 571 25.13 -38.33 -0.81
N HIS A 572 25.94 -39.39 -0.65
CA HIS A 572 25.50 -40.78 -0.79
C HIS A 572 24.43 -41.20 0.24
N LYS A 573 24.24 -40.42 1.31
CA LYS A 573 23.16 -40.59 2.29
C LYS A 573 22.23 -39.38 2.19
N ALA A 574 21.66 -39.20 1.01
CA ALA A 574 20.87 -38.04 0.68
C ALA A 574 19.60 -37.98 1.53
N LYS A 575 19.28 -36.77 2.00
CA LYS A 575 17.99 -36.46 2.59
C LYS A 575 17.22 -35.58 1.62
N ALA A 576 16.10 -36.09 1.11
CA ALA A 576 15.17 -35.34 0.30
C ALA A 576 13.99 -34.86 1.14
N ARG A 577 13.51 -33.66 0.85
CA ARG A 577 12.33 -33.07 1.48
C ARG A 577 11.34 -32.72 0.40
N PHE A 578 10.12 -33.21 0.56
CA PHE A 578 9.01 -33.07 -0.37
C PHE A 578 7.83 -32.46 0.37
N ILE A 579 7.33 -31.31 -0.09
CA ILE A 579 6.30 -30.56 0.63
C ILE A 579 5.13 -30.30 -0.31
N VAL A 580 3.92 -30.67 0.12
CA VAL A 580 2.67 -30.40 -0.59
C VAL A 580 1.93 -29.28 0.14
N ARG A 581 1.67 -28.17 -0.57
CA ARG A 581 1.05 -26.97 -0.02
C ARG A 581 -0.18 -26.55 -0.82
N PRO A 582 -1.25 -26.07 -0.17
CA PRO A 582 -2.38 -25.47 -0.88
C PRO A 582 -2.05 -24.03 -1.25
N PHE A 583 -2.72 -23.49 -2.27
CA PHE A 583 -2.78 -22.04 -2.40
C PHE A 583 -3.81 -21.44 -1.45
N GLU A 584 -4.94 -22.11 -1.22
CA GLU A 584 -5.96 -21.55 -0.33
C GLU A 584 -5.64 -21.65 1.16
N LEU A 585 -5.73 -20.52 1.86
CA LEU A 585 -5.64 -20.47 3.33
C LEU A 585 -6.71 -21.37 3.96
N ASN A 586 -7.91 -21.43 3.35
CA ASN A 586 -8.98 -22.33 3.77
C ASN A 586 -8.60 -23.81 3.63
N ASP A 587 -7.68 -24.12 2.72
CA ASP A 587 -7.19 -25.46 2.42
C ASP A 587 -5.92 -25.80 3.19
N LEU A 588 -5.42 -24.89 4.03
CA LEU A 588 -4.30 -25.12 4.93
C LEU A 588 -4.71 -25.95 6.15
N ALA A 589 -3.80 -26.78 6.67
CA ALA A 589 -4.02 -27.50 7.91
C ALA A 589 -4.22 -26.52 9.09
N ASP A 590 -5.14 -26.82 10.01
CA ASP A 590 -5.52 -25.89 11.09
C ASP A 590 -4.35 -25.59 12.05
N SER A 591 -3.65 -26.64 12.48
CA SER A 591 -2.20 -26.76 12.31
C SER A 591 -1.37 -25.48 12.14
N LEU A 592 -1.29 -25.14 10.87
CA LEU A 592 -0.42 -24.15 10.28
C LEU A 592 -1.16 -22.81 10.10
N LYS A 593 -2.50 -22.82 9.99
CA LYS A 593 -3.32 -21.58 9.92
C LYS A 593 -3.01 -20.64 11.06
N VAL A 594 -2.98 -21.16 12.30
CA VAL A 594 -2.70 -20.35 13.50
C VAL A 594 -1.31 -19.71 13.45
N GLN A 595 -0.33 -20.36 12.80
CA GLN A 595 1.02 -19.79 12.67
C GLN A 595 1.12 -18.80 11.51
N VAL A 596 0.51 -19.10 10.36
CA VAL A 596 0.47 -18.21 9.19
C VAL A 596 -0.32 -16.93 9.50
N GLU A 597 -1.41 -17.01 10.28
CA GLU A 597 -2.17 -15.85 10.77
C GLU A 597 -1.41 -15.02 11.81
N LYS A 598 -0.44 -15.63 12.52
CA LYS A 598 0.43 -14.95 13.50
C LYS A 598 1.64 -14.29 12.86
N VAL A 599 1.94 -14.58 11.60
CA VAL A 599 2.98 -13.86 10.86
C VAL A 599 2.49 -12.41 10.77
N PRO A 600 3.15 -11.43 11.42
CA PRO A 600 2.94 -10.05 11.02
C PRO A 600 3.31 -10.03 9.54
N ILE A 601 2.37 -9.64 8.68
CA ILE A 601 2.72 -9.32 7.30
C ILE A 601 3.83 -8.29 7.45
N VAL A 602 5.07 -8.72 7.20
CA VAL A 602 6.23 -7.83 7.24
C VAL A 602 5.99 -6.88 6.08
N GLY A 603 5.46 -5.71 6.43
CA GLY A 603 5.30 -4.56 5.56
C GLY A 603 6.59 -3.79 5.46
#